data_AF-A0A956PBL3-F1
#
_entry.id   AF-A0A956PBL3-F1
#
_cell.length_a   1.000
_cell.length_b   1.000
_cell.length_c   1.000
_cell.angle_alpha   90.00
_cell.angle_beta   90.00
_cell.angle_gamma   90.00
#
_symmetry.space_group_name_H-M   'P 1'
#
loop_
_entity.id
_entity.type
_entity.pdbx_description
1 polymer ?
#
loop_
_entity_poly.entity_id
_entity_poly.type
_entity_poly.pdbx_seq_one_letter_code
_entity_poly.pdbx_strand_id
1 'polypeptide(L)'
;MLVVEGERAADAATALFPDHVALTWLGGANRVGYADWAPPRGRRVVLWADADEPGAKAMKEAAANIREAEAVSIAMVALPDGLPEGWDGADPVPDGIDQHELLRSARPVGDASSGEDDVGDETELRRLAALSPVEYDR
;
A
#
# COMPACT_ATOMS: atom_id res chain seq x y z
N MET A 1 2.59 5.77 12.60
CA MET A 1 2.83 4.47 11.90
C MET A 1 3.03 4.80 10.45
N LEU A 2 4.01 4.17 9.82
CA LEU A 2 4.31 4.32 8.41
C LEU A 2 3.96 3.00 7.71
N VAL A 3 3.15 3.07 6.67
CA VAL A 3 2.72 1.93 5.86
C VAL A 3 3.37 2.05 4.49
N VAL A 4 4.01 0.97 4.06
CA VAL A 4 4.74 0.82 2.79
C VAL A 4 4.26 -0.46 2.10
N GLU A 5 4.52 -0.62 0.80
CA GLU A 5 4.00 -1.75 0.02
C GLU A 5 4.74 -3.07 0.25
N GLY A 6 6.07 -3.02 0.36
CA GLY A 6 6.92 -4.22 0.38
C GLY A 6 7.71 -4.42 1.68
N GLU A 7 8.13 -5.67 1.95
CA GLU A 7 8.93 -5.99 3.15
C GLU A 7 10.28 -5.28 3.17
N ARG A 8 10.93 -5.12 2.01
CA ARG A 8 12.21 -4.38 1.91
C ARG A 8 12.04 -2.90 2.26
N ALA A 9 10.96 -2.28 1.78
CA ALA A 9 10.59 -0.92 2.16
C ALA A 9 10.30 -0.82 3.66
N ALA A 10 9.68 -1.83 4.27
CA ALA A 10 9.37 -1.82 5.69
C ALA A 10 10.64 -1.90 6.56
N ASP A 11 11.60 -2.74 6.16
CA ASP A 11 12.91 -2.84 6.81
C ASP A 11 13.68 -1.51 6.69
N ALA A 12 13.72 -0.92 5.49
CA ALA A 12 14.36 0.37 5.25
C ALA A 12 13.68 1.49 6.06
N ALA A 13 12.35 1.54 6.06
CA ALA A 13 11.57 2.51 6.84
C ALA A 13 11.82 2.41 8.34
N THR A 14 12.00 1.19 8.87
CA THR A 14 12.34 0.97 10.29
C THR A 14 13.71 1.58 10.63
N ALA A 15 14.69 1.45 9.73
CA ALA A 15 16.02 2.01 9.91
C ALA A 15 16.05 3.54 9.75
N LEU A 16 15.35 4.07 8.75
CA LEU A 16 15.33 5.49 8.41
C LEU A 16 14.47 6.32 9.37
N PHE A 17 13.37 5.74 9.87
CA PHE A 17 12.38 6.43 10.68
C PHE A 17 12.16 5.71 12.01
N PRO A 18 13.16 5.72 12.93
CA PRO A 18 13.11 4.92 14.17
C PRO A 18 11.97 5.32 15.11
N ASP A 19 11.41 6.53 14.97
CA ASP A 19 10.24 6.99 15.72
C ASP A 19 8.89 6.50 15.13
N HIS A 20 8.94 5.73 14.04
CA HIS A 20 7.77 5.19 13.36
C HIS A 20 7.79 3.67 13.40
N VAL A 21 6.64 3.09 13.74
CA VAL A 21 6.39 1.67 13.45
C VAL A 21 6.13 1.56 11.95
N ALA A 22 6.99 0.83 11.24
CA ALA A 22 6.76 0.43 9.86
C ALA A 22 5.81 -0.77 9.79
N LEU A 23 4.89 -0.75 8.83
CA LEU A 23 3.94 -1.82 8.54
C LEU A 23 3.90 -2.04 7.03
N THR A 24 3.82 -3.29 6.62
CA THR A 24 3.56 -3.71 5.24
C THR A 24 2.62 -4.90 5.25
N TRP A 25 2.21 -5.36 4.07
CA TRP A 25 1.45 -6.59 3.87
C TRP A 25 2.19 -7.57 2.97
N LEU A 26 1.68 -8.80 2.90
CA LEU A 26 2.27 -9.86 2.10
C LEU A 26 1.74 -9.80 0.66
N GLY A 27 2.66 -9.85 -0.31
CA GLY A 27 2.32 -10.09 -1.72
C GLY A 27 2.12 -8.85 -2.59
N GLY A 28 2.54 -7.67 -2.12
CA GLY A 28 2.65 -6.43 -2.92
C GLY A 28 1.30 -5.85 -3.37
N ALA A 29 1.34 -4.95 -4.35
CA ALA A 29 0.22 -4.11 -4.78
C ALA A 29 -1.11 -4.85 -5.06
N ASN A 30 -1.05 -6.11 -5.51
CA ASN A 30 -2.24 -6.88 -5.89
C ASN A 30 -2.87 -7.68 -4.73
N ARG A 31 -2.39 -7.50 -3.49
CA ARG A 31 -2.81 -8.31 -2.33
C ARG A 31 -3.28 -7.50 -1.13
N VAL A 32 -3.51 -6.20 -1.31
CA VAL A 32 -3.94 -5.25 -0.27
C VAL A 32 -5.23 -5.72 0.43
N GLY A 33 -6.25 -6.13 -0.33
CA GLY A 33 -7.52 -6.60 0.19
C GLY A 33 -7.49 -7.93 0.97
N TYR A 34 -6.35 -8.64 0.98
CA TYR A 34 -6.18 -9.88 1.76
C TYR A 34 -5.46 -9.65 3.10
N ALA A 35 -4.97 -8.43 3.35
CA ALA A 35 -4.22 -8.12 4.56
C ALA A 35 -5.16 -7.86 5.75
N ASP A 36 -4.65 -8.13 6.96
CA ASP A 36 -5.32 -7.72 8.20
C ASP A 36 -5.00 -6.25 8.50
N TRP A 37 -6.03 -5.40 8.43
CA TRP A 37 -5.95 -3.97 8.67
C TRP A 37 -6.39 -3.56 10.09
N ALA A 38 -6.56 -4.51 11.02
CA ALA A 38 -6.76 -4.19 12.44
C ALA A 38 -5.60 -3.43 13.10
N PRO A 39 -4.29 -3.67 12.79
CA PRO A 39 -3.19 -3.03 13.52
C PRO A 39 -3.16 -1.48 13.49
N PRO A 40 -3.56 -0.81 12.39
CA PRO A 40 -3.76 0.64 12.31
C PRO A 40 -4.86 1.26 13.19
N ARG A 41 -5.79 0.47 13.75
CA ARG A 41 -6.90 0.98 14.57
C ARG A 41 -6.43 1.93 15.67
N GLY A 42 -7.04 3.10 15.77
CA GLY A 42 -6.70 4.10 16.78
C GLY A 42 -5.32 4.75 16.62
N ARG A 43 -4.64 4.57 15.47
CA ARG A 43 -3.32 5.16 15.20
C ARG A 43 -3.38 6.26 14.15
N ARG A 44 -2.35 7.11 14.15
CA ARG A 44 -2.05 8.01 13.03
C ARG A 44 -1.18 7.27 12.03
N VAL A 45 -1.63 7.23 10.78
CA VAL A 45 -1.03 6.46 9.69
C VAL A 45 -0.53 7.42 8.61
N VAL A 46 0.69 7.18 8.15
CA VAL A 46 1.25 7.78 6.94
C VAL A 46 1.49 6.66 5.95
N LEU A 47 1.05 6.85 4.71
CA LEU A 47 1.19 5.94 3.59
C LEU A 47 2.32 6.42 2.69
N TRP A 48 3.16 5.50 2.23
CA TRP A 48 4.25 5.78 1.30
C TRP A 48 4.25 4.72 0.20
N ALA A 49 3.78 5.13 -0.98
CA ALA A 49 3.69 4.28 -2.17
C ALA A 49 5.06 4.11 -2.85
N ASP A 50 5.19 3.05 -3.65
CA ASP A 50 6.19 2.99 -4.71
C ASP A 50 5.85 4.06 -5.77
N ALA A 51 6.87 4.62 -6.43
CA ALA A 51 6.72 5.69 -7.41
C ALA A 51 6.25 5.18 -8.78
N ASP A 52 5.10 4.51 -8.79
CA ASP A 52 4.43 4.01 -9.99
C ASP A 52 2.90 3.97 -9.84
N GLU A 53 2.20 3.59 -10.91
CA GLU A 53 0.74 3.52 -10.91
C GLU A 53 0.19 2.38 -10.04
N PRO A 54 0.73 1.14 -10.07
CA PRO A 54 0.30 0.07 -9.17
C PRO A 54 0.43 0.44 -7.68
N GLY A 55 1.55 1.01 -7.25
CA GLY A 55 1.77 1.42 -5.86
C GLY A 55 0.84 2.54 -5.43
N ALA A 56 0.56 3.51 -6.32
CA ALA A 56 -0.43 4.54 -6.04
C ALA A 56 -1.86 3.96 -5.89
N LYS A 57 -2.22 2.94 -6.67
CA LYS A 57 -3.50 2.22 -6.51
C LYS A 57 -3.55 1.43 -5.21
N ALA A 58 -2.49 0.70 -4.90
CA ALA A 58 -2.37 -0.09 -3.68
C ALA A 58 -2.52 0.77 -2.42
N MET A 59 -1.87 1.94 -2.37
CA MET A 59 -1.99 2.86 -1.24
C MET A 59 -3.39 3.48 -1.11
N LYS A 60 -4.12 3.68 -2.21
CA LYS A 60 -5.52 4.11 -2.14
C LYS A 60 -6.42 3.03 -1.54
N GLU A 61 -6.23 1.77 -1.94
CA GLU A 61 -6.97 0.65 -1.37
C GLU A 61 -6.61 0.44 0.12
N ALA A 62 -5.32 0.54 0.46
CA ALA A 62 -4.85 0.47 1.85
C ALA A 62 -5.46 1.60 2.68
N ALA A 63 -5.52 2.83 2.15
CA ALA A 63 -6.18 3.96 2.82
C ALA A 63 -7.66 3.67 3.14
N ALA A 64 -8.40 3.06 2.21
CA ALA A 64 -9.79 2.68 2.42
C ALA A 64 -9.92 1.66 3.55
N ASN A 65 -9.15 0.56 3.51
CA ASN A 65 -9.19 -0.48 4.53
C ASN A 65 -8.76 0.04 5.92
N ILE A 66 -7.74 0.89 5.98
CA ILE A 66 -7.27 1.51 7.22
C ILE A 66 -8.32 2.45 7.82
N ARG A 67 -9.08 3.13 6.98
CA ARG A 67 -10.18 3.99 7.41
C ARG A 67 -11.30 3.16 8.03
N GLU A 68 -11.69 2.06 7.39
CA GLU A 68 -12.66 1.11 7.93
C GLU A 68 -12.22 0.50 9.26
N ALA A 69 -10.91 0.32 9.44
CA ALA A 69 -10.32 -0.11 10.70
C ALA A 69 -10.29 0.96 11.81
N GLU A 70 -10.83 2.15 11.58
CA GLU A 70 -10.94 3.25 12.54
C GLU A 70 -9.57 3.81 12.99
N ALA A 71 -8.66 4.04 12.03
CA ALA A 71 -7.47 4.85 12.27
C ALA A 71 -7.83 6.31 12.63
N VAL A 72 -7.01 6.96 13.46
CA VAL A 72 -7.21 8.36 13.90
C VAL A 72 -7.05 9.34 12.75
N SER A 73 -6.08 9.10 11.88
CA SER A 73 -5.82 9.92 10.70
C SER A 73 -5.02 9.14 9.68
N ILE A 74 -5.23 9.45 8.41
CA ILE A 74 -4.48 8.88 7.29
C ILE A 74 -3.90 10.03 6.47
N ALA A 75 -2.60 9.99 6.24
CA ALA A 75 -1.90 10.91 5.34
C ALA A 75 -1.10 10.10 4.32
N MET A 76 -0.84 10.68 3.15
CA MET A 76 -0.03 10.06 2.10
C MET A 76 1.14 10.97 1.73
N VAL A 77 2.33 10.39 1.63
CA VAL A 77 3.53 11.06 1.17
C VAL A 77 3.31 11.57 -0.26
N ALA A 78 3.58 12.86 -0.48
CA ALA A 78 3.54 13.46 -1.80
C ALA A 78 4.90 13.24 -2.47
N LEU A 79 4.96 12.23 -3.35
CA LEU A 79 6.16 11.96 -4.14
C LEU A 79 6.33 13.05 -5.22
N PRO A 80 7.54 13.62 -5.37
CA PRO A 80 7.81 14.58 -6.44
C PRO A 80 7.80 13.92 -7.81
N ASP A 81 7.50 14.72 -8.84
CA ASP A 81 7.59 14.28 -10.23
C ASP A 81 9.05 13.97 -10.61
N GLY A 82 9.24 13.01 -11.52
CA GLY A 82 10.57 12.68 -12.07
C GLY A 82 11.40 11.73 -11.22
N LEU A 83 10.84 11.15 -10.17
CA LEU A 83 11.44 9.97 -9.52
C LEU A 83 11.54 8.80 -10.50
N PRO A 84 12.51 7.90 -10.33
CA PRO A 84 12.57 6.66 -11.10
C PRO A 84 11.27 5.84 -10.94
N GLU A 85 10.85 5.17 -12.01
CA GLU A 85 9.68 4.29 -11.97
C GLU A 85 9.88 3.17 -10.93
N GLY A 86 8.90 3.03 -10.03
CA GLY A 86 8.93 2.05 -8.95
C GLY A 86 9.83 2.43 -7.78
N TRP A 87 10.41 3.64 -7.75
CA TRP A 87 11.25 4.08 -6.64
C TRP A 87 10.48 4.07 -5.31
N ASP A 88 11.06 3.47 -4.29
CA ASP A 88 10.48 3.44 -2.95
C ASP A 88 11.44 3.99 -1.86
N GLY A 89 11.01 3.92 -0.60
CA GLY A 89 11.83 4.34 0.54
C GLY A 89 13.08 3.48 0.80
N ALA A 90 13.23 2.33 0.14
CA ALA A 90 14.35 1.40 0.25
C ALA A 90 15.43 1.61 -0.82
N ASP A 91 15.07 2.22 -1.94
CA ASP A 91 15.95 2.42 -3.07
C ASP A 91 17.02 3.50 -2.85
N PRO A 92 18.12 3.49 -3.64
CA PRO A 92 19.08 4.58 -3.65
C PRO A 92 18.38 5.93 -3.85
N VAL A 93 18.65 6.85 -2.94
CA VAL A 93 17.98 8.16 -2.92
C VAL A 93 18.49 9.02 -4.08
N PRO A 94 17.61 9.52 -4.98
CA PRO A 94 18.01 10.41 -6.06
C PRO A 94 18.56 11.74 -5.52
N ASP A 95 19.41 12.40 -6.31
CA ASP A 95 19.99 13.70 -5.94
C ASP A 95 18.89 14.73 -5.63
N GLY A 96 19.05 15.42 -4.50
CA GLY A 96 18.11 16.46 -4.06
C GLY A 96 16.84 15.95 -3.38
N ILE A 97 16.70 14.63 -3.20
CA ILE A 97 15.60 14.04 -2.43
C ILE A 97 16.01 13.86 -0.96
N ASP A 98 15.22 14.41 -0.03
CA ASP A 98 15.30 14.13 1.41
C ASP A 98 14.08 13.31 1.82
N GLN A 99 14.29 12.02 2.13
CA GLN A 99 13.22 11.11 2.55
C GLN A 99 12.52 11.54 3.85
N HIS A 100 13.21 12.21 4.77
CA HIS A 100 12.57 12.77 5.97
C HIS A 100 11.70 13.97 5.63
N GLU A 101 12.09 14.78 4.65
CA GLU A 101 11.26 15.89 4.16
C GLU A 101 10.01 15.37 3.44
N LEU A 102 10.16 14.33 2.61
CA LEU A 102 9.03 13.64 1.98
C LEU A 102 8.04 13.11 3.01
N LEU A 103 8.53 12.46 4.08
CA LEU A 103 7.66 11.98 5.15
C LEU A 103 6.91 13.14 5.84
N ARG A 104 7.60 14.26 6.12
CA ARG A 104 7.02 15.45 6.74
C ARG A 104 6.01 16.16 5.84
N SER A 105 6.15 16.04 4.51
CA SER A 105 5.26 16.68 3.53
C SER A 105 3.97 15.90 3.29
N ALA A 106 3.80 14.72 3.93
CA ALA A 106 2.62 13.89 3.81
C ALA A 106 1.33 14.68 4.08
N ARG A 107 0.35 14.50 3.19
CA ARG A 107 -0.91 15.26 3.20
C ARG A 107 -2.08 14.37 3.62
N PRO A 108 -3.06 14.90 4.37
CA PRO A 108 -4.26 14.14 4.72
C PRO A 108 -4.91 13.55 3.47
N VAL A 109 -5.25 12.27 3.54
CA VAL A 109 -6.07 11.62 2.51
C VAL A 109 -7.50 12.09 2.72
N GLY A 110 -8.08 12.74 1.71
CA GLY A 110 -9.46 13.24 1.77
C GLY A 110 -10.47 12.09 1.87
N ASP A 111 -11.69 12.41 2.31
CA ASP A 111 -12.79 11.45 2.28
C ASP A 111 -13.07 11.09 0.81
N ALA A 112 -12.80 9.83 0.43
CA ALA A 112 -13.27 9.30 -0.83
C ALA A 112 -14.81 9.30 -0.79
N SER A 113 -15.45 10.18 -1.56
CA SER A 113 -16.81 9.91 -2.00
C SER A 113 -16.78 8.58 -2.75
N SER A 114 -17.58 7.62 -2.29
CA SER A 114 -17.77 6.30 -2.91
C SER A 114 -17.90 6.43 -4.43
N GLY A 115 -16.85 6.07 -5.15
CA GLY A 115 -16.82 5.94 -6.61
C GLY A 115 -16.78 4.45 -6.93
N GLU A 116 -17.73 4.03 -7.75
CA GLU A 116 -18.07 2.65 -8.11
C GLU A 116 -16.92 1.86 -8.77
N ASP A 117 -16.96 0.55 -8.49
CA ASP A 117 -16.51 -0.60 -9.26
C ASP A 117 -15.02 -0.79 -9.56
N ASP A 118 -14.35 -1.55 -8.69
CA ASP A 118 -13.43 -2.61 -9.14
C ASP A 118 -14.00 -3.96 -8.72
N VAL A 119 -15.00 -4.41 -9.49
CA VAL A 119 -15.47 -5.80 -9.42
C VAL A 119 -14.32 -6.64 -9.96
N GLY A 120 -13.48 -7.12 -9.05
CA GLY A 120 -12.56 -8.21 -9.31
C GLY A 120 -13.31 -9.31 -10.04
N ASP A 121 -12.84 -9.58 -11.26
CA ASP A 121 -13.50 -10.34 -12.31
C ASP A 121 -14.19 -11.63 -11.79
N GLU A 122 -15.48 -11.52 -11.42
CA GLU A 122 -16.32 -12.67 -11.02
C GLU A 122 -16.34 -13.74 -12.12
N THR A 123 -16.02 -13.35 -13.36
CA THR A 123 -15.92 -14.25 -14.51
C THR A 123 -14.78 -15.25 -14.33
N GLU A 124 -13.62 -14.84 -13.82
CA GLU A 124 -12.45 -15.73 -13.64
C GLU A 124 -12.66 -16.69 -12.46
N LEU A 125 -13.29 -16.23 -11.36
CA LEU A 125 -13.68 -17.10 -10.25
C LEU A 125 -14.76 -18.11 -10.67
N ARG A 126 -15.74 -17.71 -11.48
CA ARG A 126 -16.72 -18.64 -12.08
C ARG A 126 -16.05 -19.61 -13.05
N ARG A 127 -15.03 -19.18 -13.79
CA ARG A 127 -14.28 -20.02 -14.71
C ARG A 127 -13.50 -21.09 -13.96
N LEU A 128 -12.82 -20.73 -12.86
CA LEU A 128 -12.08 -21.67 -12.01
C LEU A 128 -12.99 -22.64 -11.25
N ALA A 129 -14.15 -22.18 -10.78
CA ALA A 129 -15.13 -23.03 -10.09
C ALA A 129 -15.86 -24.00 -11.03
N ALA A 130 -15.85 -23.75 -12.34
CA ALA A 130 -16.45 -24.61 -13.36
C ALA A 130 -15.46 -25.60 -13.99
N LEU A 131 -14.20 -25.61 -13.57
CA LEU A 131 -13.24 -26.62 -14.00
C LEU A 131 -13.54 -27.95 -13.29
N SER A 132 -13.93 -28.95 -14.06
CA SER A 132 -14.07 -30.32 -13.56
C SER A 132 -12.72 -30.85 -13.06
N PRO A 133 -12.68 -31.68 -11.99
CA PRO A 133 -11.45 -32.31 -11.54
C PRO A 133 -10.81 -33.08 -12.69
N VAL A 134 -9.53 -32.80 -12.98
CA VAL A 134 -8.72 -33.63 -13.86
C VAL A 134 -8.51 -34.96 -13.13
N GLU A 135 -9.19 -36.00 -13.57
CA GLU A 135 -8.90 -37.36 -13.13
C GLU A 135 -7.47 -37.70 -13.58
N TYR A 136 -6.54 -37.71 -12.64
CA TYR A 136 -5.23 -38.33 -12.83
C TYR A 136 -5.41 -39.83 -12.73
N ASP A 137 -5.47 -40.50 -13.87
CA ASP A 137 -5.41 -41.96 -13.92
C ASP A 137 -3.94 -42.44 -13.87
N ARG A 138 -3.71 -43.54 -13.15
CA ARG A 138 -2.39 -44.12 -12.82
C ARG A 138 -1.72 -44.84 -13.99
#